data_AF-A0AA36HH27-F1
#
_entry.id   AF-A0AA36HH27-F1
#
_cell.length_a   1.000
_cell.length_b   1.000
_cell.length_c   1.000
_cell.angle_alpha   90.00
_cell.angle_beta   90.00
_cell.angle_gamma   90.00
#
_symmetry.space_group_name_H-M   'P 1'
#
loop_
_entity.id
_entity.type
_entity.pdbx_description
1 polymer ?
#
loop_
_entity_poly.entity_id
_entity_poly.type
_entity_poly.pdbx_seq_one_letter_code
_entity_poly.pdbx_strand_id
1 'polypeptide(L)'
;SSGINAEYSSGFGTRADPFGRGAATHKGMDFHARVGDPVMAVAEGVVSFAGVKGGYGNVVDVDHGNGYVTRYAHNSRLVVKAGDLVRAGQEVAKAGSTGRSTGAHVHFEVWGERQRGQPAQVPRRRRQHAGRPHQPRLIPACLPAYFGSRNERQLRQLNRIVAKINALEPEIEKLSDEQLQAKTPEFKQRIAGGEALDKVLPEAFAVCREAGRRVLGMRHYDVQLIGGMVLHLGKIAEMRTGEGKTLVATLPVYLNALEGKGVHVVTVNDYLARRDAAQMGKLYNWLGLSVVCTRACRTATSAKPMPRTSPTHQQRFGFDYLRDNMALSKADRYQRGLHYAIVDEVDSILIDEARTPLIISGPADDSPELYIRVTRVVPNLVKQEVEDGEGDFWVDEKGKQVHLSEAGMEHAEQLLVDAGILNAETEGLYAPQT
;
A
#
# COMPACT_ATOMS: atom_id res chain seq x y z
N SER A 1 7.84 -15.33 -11.40
CA SER A 1 8.17 -16.63 -10.80
C SER A 1 8.86 -16.36 -9.47
N SER A 2 8.06 -16.21 -8.41
CA SER A 2 8.53 -15.91 -7.06
C SER A 2 9.18 -17.14 -6.41
N GLY A 3 10.19 -16.88 -5.57
CA GLY A 3 11.08 -17.87 -5.00
C GLY A 3 10.45 -18.89 -4.06
N ILE A 4 11.20 -19.99 -3.90
CA ILE A 4 11.02 -21.09 -2.94
C ILE A 4 9.67 -21.82 -3.08
N ASN A 5 9.64 -22.84 -3.95
CA ASN A 5 8.64 -23.92 -3.89
C ASN A 5 9.00 -24.87 -2.72
N ALA A 6 8.78 -24.43 -1.48
CA ALA A 6 8.92 -25.27 -0.30
C ALA A 6 7.64 -25.25 0.53
N GLU A 7 7.11 -26.43 0.83
CA GLU A 7 6.00 -26.59 1.76
C GLU A 7 6.44 -26.18 3.18
N TYR A 8 5.61 -25.35 3.82
CA TYR A 8 5.78 -24.84 5.17
C TYR A 8 5.82 -25.99 6.21
N SER A 9 6.86 -26.06 7.04
CA SER A 9 7.04 -27.21 7.96
C SER A 9 6.75 -26.88 9.43
N SER A 10 7.24 -25.77 9.99
CA SER A 10 6.94 -25.35 11.37
C SER A 10 7.22 -23.87 11.67
N GLY A 11 6.50 -23.30 12.63
CA GLY A 11 6.57 -21.88 13.03
C GLY A 11 7.42 -21.57 14.27
N PHE A 12 7.46 -20.29 14.64
CA PHE A 12 8.15 -19.73 15.81
C PHE A 12 7.48 -20.12 17.14
N GLY A 13 8.25 -20.50 18.17
CA GLY A 13 7.70 -20.82 19.51
C GLY A 13 8.47 -21.88 20.31
N THR A 14 8.01 -22.15 21.54
CA THR A 14 8.59 -23.17 22.42
C THR A 14 8.12 -24.57 22.02
N ARG A 15 9.05 -25.47 21.66
CA ARG A 15 8.77 -26.88 21.29
C ARG A 15 9.52 -27.86 22.20
N ALA A 16 9.08 -29.11 22.25
CA ALA A 16 9.86 -30.18 22.88
C ALA A 16 11.20 -30.34 22.13
N ASP A 17 12.32 -30.40 22.85
CA ASP A 17 13.65 -30.56 22.25
C ASP A 17 13.75 -31.93 21.56
N PRO A 18 13.98 -31.97 20.24
CA PRO A 18 14.10 -33.23 19.51
C PRO A 18 15.35 -34.05 19.88
N PHE A 19 16.25 -33.52 20.71
CA PHE A 19 17.48 -34.19 21.15
C PHE A 19 17.63 -34.33 22.68
N GLY A 20 16.58 -34.06 23.49
CA GLY A 20 16.64 -34.21 24.96
C GLY A 20 15.35 -33.79 25.69
N ARG A 21 15.18 -34.18 26.98
CA ARG A 21 13.97 -33.83 27.76
C ARG A 21 14.01 -32.38 28.23
N GLY A 22 13.37 -31.50 27.47
CA GLY A 22 13.16 -30.10 27.84
C GLY A 22 12.48 -29.30 26.73
N ALA A 23 12.07 -28.08 27.05
CA ALA A 23 11.46 -27.16 26.09
C ALA A 23 12.54 -26.28 25.42
N ALA A 24 12.57 -26.23 24.09
CA ALA A 24 13.49 -25.43 23.28
C ALA A 24 12.73 -24.33 22.53
N THR A 25 13.20 -23.08 22.62
CA THR A 25 12.62 -21.94 21.89
C THR A 25 13.14 -21.90 20.46
N HIS A 26 12.24 -22.09 19.50
CA HIS A 26 12.51 -22.00 18.08
C HIS A 26 12.43 -20.53 17.61
N LYS A 27 13.55 -19.97 17.13
CA LYS A 27 13.73 -18.53 16.87
C LYS A 27 13.47 -18.11 15.41
N GLY A 28 13.15 -19.06 14.53
CA GLY A 28 12.93 -18.84 13.10
C GLY A 28 11.79 -19.68 12.53
N MET A 29 11.65 -19.64 11.20
CA MET A 29 10.74 -20.48 10.42
C MET A 29 11.53 -21.57 9.69
N ASP A 30 10.99 -22.79 9.64
CA ASP A 30 11.59 -23.90 8.90
C ASP A 30 10.85 -24.12 7.57
N PHE A 31 11.61 -24.25 6.49
CA PHE A 31 11.11 -24.56 5.15
C PHE A 31 11.62 -25.91 4.69
N HIS A 32 10.73 -26.83 4.29
CA HIS A 32 11.15 -28.13 3.78
C HIS A 32 12.00 -27.97 2.52
N ALA A 33 13.16 -28.61 2.49
CA ALA A 33 14.05 -28.59 1.34
C ALA A 33 14.79 -29.92 1.25
N ARG A 34 15.16 -30.35 0.04
CA ARG A 34 16.08 -31.47 -0.14
C ARG A 34 17.50 -30.97 0.01
N VAL A 35 18.41 -31.86 0.41
CA VAL A 35 19.84 -31.53 0.44
C VAL A 35 20.27 -31.13 -0.98
N GLY A 36 20.84 -29.93 -1.11
CA GLY A 36 21.29 -29.41 -2.40
C GLY A 36 20.31 -28.45 -3.09
N ASP A 37 19.09 -28.26 -2.58
CA ASP A 37 18.15 -27.28 -3.12
C ASP A 37 18.70 -25.84 -2.97
N PRO A 38 18.48 -24.94 -3.94
CA PRO A 38 18.99 -23.58 -3.87
C PRO A 38 18.27 -22.76 -2.79
N VAL A 39 19.06 -22.08 -1.96
CA VAL A 39 18.57 -21.12 -0.97
C VAL A 39 18.78 -19.72 -1.52
N MET A 40 17.70 -18.96 -1.66
CA MET A 40 17.68 -17.67 -2.35
C MET A 40 17.56 -16.53 -1.35
N ALA A 41 18.32 -15.45 -1.57
CA ALA A 41 18.18 -14.21 -0.81
C ALA A 41 16.77 -13.63 -1.00
N VAL A 42 16.11 -13.25 0.09
CA VAL A 42 14.74 -12.70 0.04
C VAL A 42 14.74 -11.22 -0.35
N ALA A 43 15.85 -10.53 -0.12
CA ALA A 43 16.04 -9.11 -0.43
C ALA A 43 17.51 -8.83 -0.73
N GLU A 44 17.79 -7.69 -1.36
CA GLU A 44 19.15 -7.24 -1.63
C GLU A 44 19.88 -6.81 -0.35
N GLY A 45 21.19 -7.01 -0.30
CA GLY A 45 21.98 -6.64 0.88
C GLY A 45 23.44 -7.04 0.77
N VAL A 46 24.17 -6.87 1.87
CA VAL A 46 25.56 -7.28 2.02
C VAL A 46 25.63 -8.49 2.94
N VAL A 47 26.35 -9.54 2.55
CA VAL A 47 26.57 -10.71 3.40
C VAL A 47 27.38 -10.28 4.62
N SER A 48 26.72 -10.18 5.77
CA SER A 48 27.34 -9.79 7.04
C SER A 48 28.07 -10.96 7.72
N PHE A 49 27.65 -12.20 7.43
CA PHE A 49 28.32 -13.41 7.91
C PHE A 49 28.09 -14.59 6.94
N ALA A 50 29.12 -15.39 6.70
CA ALA A 50 29.02 -16.67 6.00
C ALA A 50 29.98 -17.67 6.64
N GLY A 51 29.46 -18.69 7.32
CA GLY A 51 30.27 -19.68 8.04
C GLY A 51 29.48 -20.55 9.01
N VAL A 52 30.19 -21.32 9.85
CA VAL A 52 29.57 -22.22 10.83
C VAL A 52 29.17 -21.46 12.11
N LYS A 53 27.95 -21.66 12.61
CA LYS A 53 27.44 -20.99 13.82
C LYS A 53 26.73 -21.95 14.78
N GLY A 54 27.52 -22.73 15.53
CA GLY A 54 27.02 -23.60 16.61
C GLY A 54 25.86 -24.50 16.16
N GLY A 55 24.74 -24.45 16.90
CA GLY A 55 23.54 -25.22 16.60
C GLY A 55 22.90 -24.95 15.23
N TYR A 56 23.17 -23.80 14.59
CA TYR A 56 22.63 -23.46 13.27
C TYR A 56 23.40 -24.08 12.10
N GLY A 57 24.53 -24.76 12.34
CA GLY A 57 25.33 -25.34 11.26
C GLY A 57 25.91 -24.27 10.33
N ASN A 58 25.89 -24.49 9.02
CA ASN A 58 26.35 -23.51 8.04
C ASN A 58 25.31 -22.41 7.83
N VAL A 59 25.73 -21.16 8.01
CA VAL A 59 24.88 -19.99 8.06
C VAL A 59 25.32 -18.91 7.08
N VAL A 60 24.34 -18.24 6.46
CA VAL A 60 24.51 -16.94 5.79
C VAL A 60 23.63 -15.91 6.49
N ASP A 61 24.20 -14.79 6.90
CA ASP A 61 23.46 -13.61 7.38
C ASP A 61 23.60 -12.47 6.35
N VAL A 62 22.49 -11.91 5.87
CA VAL A 62 22.47 -10.79 4.92
C VAL A 62 21.93 -9.54 5.61
N ASP A 63 22.73 -8.49 5.67
CA ASP A 63 22.35 -7.17 6.18
C ASP A 63 21.79 -6.32 5.03
N HIS A 64 20.56 -5.85 5.19
CA HIS A 64 19.82 -5.10 4.18
C HIS A 64 20.03 -3.58 4.28
N GLY A 65 20.87 -3.11 5.22
CA GLY A 65 21.25 -1.69 5.35
C GLY A 65 20.18 -0.79 5.99
N ASN A 66 19.00 -1.33 6.31
CA ASN A 66 17.86 -0.65 6.92
C ASN A 66 17.59 -1.13 8.37
N GLY A 67 18.60 -1.70 9.03
CA GLY A 67 18.48 -2.22 10.39
C GLY A 67 17.94 -3.66 10.48
N TYR A 68 17.69 -4.31 9.33
CA TYR A 68 17.25 -5.70 9.26
C TYR A 68 18.34 -6.64 8.74
N VAL A 69 18.43 -7.83 9.33
CA VAL A 69 19.32 -8.92 8.90
C VAL A 69 18.52 -10.21 8.73
N THR A 70 18.67 -10.86 7.58
CA THR A 70 18.09 -12.19 7.36
C THR A 70 19.14 -13.28 7.58
N ARG A 71 18.75 -14.38 8.23
CA ARG A 71 19.61 -15.55 8.46
C ARG A 71 19.07 -16.75 7.69
N TYR A 72 19.97 -17.49 7.04
CA TYR A 72 19.72 -18.78 6.41
C TYR A 72 20.62 -19.81 7.07
N ALA A 73 20.06 -20.84 7.70
CA ALA A 73 20.80 -21.82 8.51
C ALA A 73 20.57 -23.28 8.06
N HIS A 74 21.34 -24.19 8.65
CA HIS A 74 21.41 -25.63 8.37
C HIS A 74 21.86 -26.00 6.94
N ASN A 75 22.49 -25.07 6.23
CA ASN A 75 22.89 -25.25 4.83
C ASN A 75 23.93 -26.38 4.65
N SER A 76 23.90 -27.07 3.53
CA SER A 76 24.95 -28.05 3.16
C SER A 76 26.20 -27.37 2.62
N ARG A 77 26.02 -26.30 1.84
CA ARG A 77 27.11 -25.53 1.21
C ARG A 77 26.76 -24.05 1.14
N LEU A 78 27.73 -23.18 1.37
CA LEU A 78 27.59 -21.74 1.16
C LEU A 78 28.16 -21.38 -0.23
N VAL A 79 27.46 -20.53 -0.99
CA VAL A 79 27.93 -20.07 -2.31
C VAL A 79 28.33 -18.59 -2.32
N VAL A 80 28.18 -17.92 -1.18
CA VAL A 80 28.64 -16.54 -0.93
C VAL A 80 29.58 -16.48 0.26
N LYS A 81 30.30 -15.38 0.38
CA LYS A 81 31.25 -15.06 1.46
C LYS A 81 30.95 -13.69 2.06
N ALA A 82 31.39 -13.47 3.30
CA ALA A 82 31.17 -12.20 3.98
C ALA A 82 31.75 -11.02 3.18
N GLY A 83 30.95 -9.97 3.00
CA GLY A 83 31.25 -8.81 2.18
C GLY A 83 30.68 -8.85 0.76
N ASP A 84 30.16 -10.00 0.29
CA ASP A 84 29.51 -10.07 -1.03
C ASP A 84 28.21 -9.26 -1.06
N LEU A 85 27.96 -8.57 -2.18
CA LEU A 85 26.67 -7.97 -2.49
C LEU A 85 25.75 -9.05 -3.07
N VAL A 86 24.56 -9.19 -2.50
CA VAL A 86 23.54 -10.13 -2.95
C VAL A 86 22.30 -9.38 -3.41
N ARG A 87 21.72 -9.80 -4.54
CA ARG A 87 20.43 -9.29 -5.03
C ARG A 87 19.29 -10.17 -4.53
N ALA A 88 18.09 -9.61 -4.44
CA ALA A 88 16.90 -10.42 -4.19
C ALA A 88 16.77 -11.53 -5.25
N GLY A 89 16.53 -12.75 -4.81
CA GLY A 89 16.47 -13.93 -5.67
C GLY A 89 17.83 -14.48 -6.12
N GLN A 90 18.95 -14.00 -5.58
CA GLN A 90 20.27 -14.60 -5.81
C GLN A 90 20.48 -15.82 -4.91
N GLU A 91 21.07 -16.89 -5.45
CA GLU A 91 21.44 -18.06 -4.64
C GLU A 91 22.55 -17.70 -3.65
N VAL A 92 22.32 -17.98 -2.36
CA VAL A 92 23.26 -17.70 -1.27
C VAL A 92 23.81 -18.97 -0.62
N ALA A 93 23.07 -20.08 -0.66
CA ALA A 93 23.49 -21.36 -0.14
C ALA A 93 22.76 -22.53 -0.81
N LYS A 94 23.17 -23.76 -0.47
CA LYS A 94 22.43 -25.00 -0.72
C LYS A 94 21.83 -25.51 0.58
N ALA A 95 20.55 -25.88 0.56
CA ALA A 95 19.85 -26.42 1.72
C ALA A 95 20.50 -27.73 2.19
N GLY A 96 20.38 -28.03 3.47
CA GLY A 96 21.03 -29.19 4.08
C GLY A 96 20.47 -29.53 5.44
N SER A 97 21.26 -30.27 6.22
CA SER A 97 20.92 -30.67 7.59
C SER A 97 22.15 -30.53 8.50
N THR A 98 22.88 -29.42 8.40
CA THR A 98 24.08 -29.17 9.22
C THR A 98 23.73 -28.56 10.58
N GLY A 99 24.55 -28.77 11.61
CA GLY A 99 24.24 -28.31 12.98
C GLY A 99 23.21 -29.21 13.68
N ARG A 100 22.37 -28.62 14.55
CA ARG A 100 21.29 -29.33 15.26
C ARG A 100 20.04 -29.40 14.39
N SER A 101 20.04 -30.32 13.43
CA SER A 101 18.91 -30.58 12.53
C SER A 101 18.61 -32.08 12.46
N THR A 102 17.32 -32.45 12.41
CA THR A 102 16.84 -33.83 12.25
C THR A 102 16.55 -34.21 10.80
N GLY A 103 16.64 -33.28 9.85
CA GLY A 103 16.32 -33.51 8.45
C GLY A 103 16.60 -32.30 7.57
N ALA A 104 16.62 -32.50 6.24
CA ALA A 104 16.93 -31.42 5.32
C ALA A 104 15.84 -30.33 5.33
N HIS A 105 16.23 -29.09 5.65
CA HIS A 105 15.36 -27.91 5.66
C HIS A 105 16.21 -26.63 5.65
N VAL A 106 15.56 -25.50 5.37
CA VAL A 106 16.16 -24.17 5.54
C VAL A 106 15.54 -23.53 6.78
N HIS A 107 16.37 -23.22 7.77
CA HIS A 107 15.94 -22.43 8.92
C HIS A 107 16.20 -20.95 8.64
N PHE A 108 15.16 -20.14 8.72
CA PHE A 108 15.16 -18.75 8.33
C PHE A 108 14.77 -17.83 9.49
N GLU A 109 15.56 -16.80 9.76
CA GLU A 109 15.26 -15.79 10.77
C GLU A 109 15.32 -14.38 10.17
N VAL A 110 14.52 -13.45 10.68
CA VAL A 110 14.64 -12.02 10.41
C VAL A 110 14.91 -11.29 11.72
N TRP A 111 16.00 -10.54 11.77
CA TRP A 111 16.43 -9.75 12.92
C TRP A 111 16.22 -8.27 12.62
N GLY A 112 15.64 -7.51 13.56
CA GLY A 112 15.37 -6.06 13.40
C GLY A 112 15.53 -5.29 14.72
N GLU A 113 15.40 -3.96 14.68
CA GLU A 113 15.81 -3.01 15.73
C GLU A 113 15.03 -3.05 17.08
N ARG A 114 14.35 -4.16 17.41
CA ARG A 114 13.81 -4.39 18.76
C ARG A 114 14.57 -5.42 19.62
N GLN A 115 15.70 -5.96 19.16
CA GLN A 115 16.52 -6.88 19.96
C GLN A 115 18.04 -6.67 19.82
N ARG A 116 18.56 -5.47 20.10
CA ARG A 116 20.01 -5.28 20.31
C ARG A 116 20.31 -4.86 21.75
N GLY A 117 20.59 -5.85 22.59
CA GLY A 117 21.33 -5.69 23.85
C GLY A 117 22.80 -6.08 23.65
N GLN A 118 23.67 -5.06 23.63
CA GLN A 118 25.14 -5.05 23.71
C GLN A 118 26.00 -5.44 22.47
N PRO A 119 27.00 -4.60 22.11
CA PRO A 119 27.90 -4.83 20.98
C PRO A 119 29.15 -5.64 21.36
N ALA A 120 29.54 -6.59 20.51
CA ALA A 120 30.90 -7.10 20.48
C ALA A 120 31.80 -6.08 19.75
N GLN A 121 32.83 -5.60 20.44
CA GLN A 121 33.87 -4.74 19.88
C GLN A 121 34.74 -5.51 18.88
N VAL A 122 35.07 -4.87 17.77
CA VAL A 122 36.21 -5.24 16.89
C VAL A 122 37.17 -4.05 16.90
N PRO A 123 38.49 -4.24 17.12
CA PRO A 123 39.40 -3.13 17.39
C PRO A 123 39.66 -2.32 16.12
N ARG A 124 39.28 -1.03 16.15
CA ARG A 124 39.76 -0.05 15.17
C ARG A 124 40.75 0.89 15.83
N ARG A 125 41.93 0.98 15.21
CA ARG A 125 43.04 1.86 15.60
C ARG A 125 42.56 3.30 15.77
N ARG A 126 43.01 3.91 16.86
CA ARG A 126 42.83 5.32 17.23
C ARG A 126 43.20 6.28 16.09
N ARG A 127 42.33 7.25 15.83
CA ARG A 127 42.74 8.66 15.75
C ARG A 127 41.80 9.50 16.63
N GLN A 128 42.43 10.31 17.46
CA GLN A 128 41.81 11.13 18.49
C GLN A 128 41.16 12.37 17.86
N HIS A 129 39.98 12.77 18.34
CA HIS A 129 39.70 14.17 18.61
C HIS A 129 38.68 14.30 19.74
N ALA A 130 38.99 15.20 20.66
CA ALA A 130 38.28 15.47 21.91
C ALA A 130 37.11 16.43 21.69
N GLY A 131 35.99 16.18 22.37
CA GLY A 131 34.82 17.05 22.48
C GLY A 131 34.03 16.71 23.75
N ARG A 132 33.56 17.72 24.48
CA ARG A 132 33.19 17.75 25.91
C ARG A 132 31.90 17.00 26.28
N PRO A 133 31.68 16.60 27.56
CA PRO A 133 30.47 15.90 27.97
C PRO A 133 29.31 16.87 28.30
N HIS A 134 28.12 16.61 27.75
CA HIS A 134 26.86 17.19 28.20
C HIS A 134 26.18 16.24 29.20
N GLN A 135 25.90 16.70 30.41
CA GLN A 135 25.12 15.96 31.40
C GLN A 135 23.62 15.95 31.03
N PRO A 136 22.92 14.81 31.08
CA PRO A 136 21.47 14.77 30.91
C PRO A 136 20.75 15.10 32.24
N ARG A 137 19.84 16.07 32.20
CA ARG A 137 18.88 16.35 33.28
C ARG A 137 17.84 15.23 33.33
N LEU A 138 17.74 14.58 34.50
CA LEU A 138 16.69 13.62 34.83
C LEU A 138 15.34 14.34 34.99
N ILE A 139 14.39 14.08 34.10
CA ILE A 139 12.97 14.36 34.32
C ILE A 139 12.35 13.09 34.90
N PRO A 140 11.69 13.09 36.07
CA PRO A 140 11.17 11.88 36.71
C PRO A 140 10.05 11.22 35.89
N ALA A 141 10.17 9.91 35.69
CA ALA A 141 9.20 9.04 35.04
C ALA A 141 7.97 8.75 35.93
N CYS A 142 7.21 9.79 36.32
CA CYS A 142 6.10 9.64 37.27
C CYS A 142 4.71 10.04 36.74
N LEU A 143 4.52 10.30 35.44
CA LEU A 143 3.18 10.62 34.89
C LEU A 143 2.35 9.48 34.25
N PRO A 144 2.88 8.33 33.77
CA PRO A 144 2.02 7.31 33.13
C PRO A 144 1.30 6.36 34.09
N ALA A 145 1.74 6.25 35.35
CA ALA A 145 1.32 5.15 36.23
C ALA A 145 -0.05 5.36 36.91
N TYR A 146 -0.52 6.61 37.05
CA TYR A 146 -1.75 6.92 37.81
C TYR A 146 -2.95 7.30 36.94
N PHE A 147 -2.68 7.78 35.72
CA PHE A 147 -3.70 8.11 34.72
C PHE A 147 -3.44 7.26 33.49
N GLY A 148 -3.94 6.02 33.50
CA GLY A 148 -3.80 5.07 32.39
C GLY A 148 -3.87 5.75 31.02
N SER A 149 -3.03 5.26 30.10
CA SER A 149 -2.74 5.91 28.83
C SER A 149 -4.02 6.30 28.08
N ARG A 150 -3.95 7.31 27.20
CA ARG A 150 -5.07 7.69 26.32
C ARG A 150 -5.67 6.46 25.61
N ASN A 151 -4.82 5.50 25.27
CA ASN A 151 -5.20 4.24 24.63
C ASN A 151 -5.99 3.32 25.58
N GLU A 152 -5.58 3.15 26.85
CA GLU A 152 -6.35 2.36 27.83
C GLU A 152 -7.75 2.92 28.08
N ARG A 153 -7.91 4.26 28.04
CA ARG A 153 -9.25 4.88 28.15
C ARG A 153 -10.12 4.55 26.94
N GLN A 154 -9.56 4.62 25.74
CA GLN A 154 -10.27 4.24 24.51
C GLN A 154 -10.62 2.76 24.49
N LEU A 155 -9.69 1.87 24.88
CA LEU A 155 -9.96 0.44 24.99
C LEU A 155 -11.08 0.15 26.00
N ARG A 156 -11.11 0.83 27.15
CA ARG A 156 -12.22 0.67 28.11
C ARG A 156 -13.57 1.09 27.53
N GLN A 157 -13.61 2.15 26.72
CA GLN A 157 -14.84 2.56 26.03
C GLN A 157 -15.28 1.51 25.00
N LEU A 158 -14.36 1.01 24.18
CA LEU A 158 -14.65 -0.03 23.18
C LEU A 158 -15.10 -1.34 23.83
N ASN A 159 -14.50 -1.75 24.95
CA ASN A 159 -14.93 -2.94 25.69
C ASN A 159 -16.38 -2.84 26.20
N ARG A 160 -16.87 -1.64 26.53
CA ARG A 160 -18.30 -1.45 26.88
C ARG A 160 -19.20 -1.72 25.67
N ILE A 161 -18.75 -1.39 24.46
CA ILE A 161 -19.49 -1.67 23.22
C ILE A 161 -19.42 -3.17 22.89
N VAL A 162 -18.26 -3.82 23.07
CA VAL A 162 -18.12 -5.28 22.97
C VAL A 162 -19.13 -5.98 23.88
N ALA A 163 -19.27 -5.54 25.13
CA ALA A 163 -20.25 -6.11 26.05
C ALA A 163 -21.69 -6.00 25.52
N LYS A 164 -22.04 -4.88 24.87
CA LYS A 164 -23.35 -4.73 24.20
C LYS A 164 -23.50 -5.67 23.02
N ILE A 165 -22.48 -5.82 22.18
CA ILE A 165 -22.49 -6.75 21.03
C ILE A 165 -22.65 -8.21 21.51
N ASN A 166 -21.97 -8.58 22.60
CA ASN A 166 -22.05 -9.91 23.19
C ASN A 166 -23.42 -10.16 23.83
N ALA A 167 -24.04 -9.14 24.44
CA ALA A 167 -25.40 -9.26 24.99
C ALA A 167 -26.46 -9.53 23.91
N LEU A 168 -26.25 -9.08 22.67
CA LEU A 168 -27.16 -9.33 21.53
C LEU A 168 -26.98 -10.73 20.92
N GLU A 169 -25.90 -11.45 21.24
CA GLU A 169 -25.59 -12.75 20.62
C GLU A 169 -26.71 -13.78 20.77
N PRO A 170 -27.30 -14.02 21.96
CA PRO A 170 -28.31 -15.06 22.14
C PRO A 170 -29.62 -14.77 21.40
N GLU A 171 -29.91 -13.49 21.13
CA GLU A 171 -31.10 -13.09 20.37
C GLU A 171 -30.85 -13.25 18.86
N ILE A 172 -29.68 -12.81 18.39
CA ILE A 172 -29.28 -12.90 16.99
C ILE A 172 -29.07 -14.36 16.54
N GLU A 173 -28.52 -15.21 17.42
CA GLU A 173 -28.32 -16.64 17.15
C GLU A 173 -29.64 -17.37 16.84
N LYS A 174 -30.75 -16.96 17.45
CA LYS A 174 -32.07 -17.58 17.26
C LYS A 174 -32.74 -17.20 15.94
N LEU A 175 -32.24 -16.17 15.26
CA LEU A 175 -32.82 -15.72 14.00
C LEU A 175 -32.59 -16.75 12.89
N SER A 176 -33.59 -16.94 12.04
CA SER A 176 -33.42 -17.64 10.75
C SER A 176 -32.50 -16.85 9.81
N ASP A 177 -32.04 -17.51 8.76
CA ASP A 177 -31.20 -16.87 7.73
C ASP A 177 -31.94 -15.70 7.07
N GLU A 178 -33.23 -15.87 6.77
CA GLU A 178 -34.08 -14.84 6.19
C GLU A 178 -34.23 -13.63 7.12
N GLN A 179 -34.45 -13.88 8.42
CA GLN A 179 -34.55 -12.81 9.42
C GLN A 179 -33.23 -12.07 9.59
N LEU A 180 -32.09 -12.77 9.54
CA LEU A 180 -30.78 -12.15 9.68
C LEU A 180 -30.43 -11.30 8.44
N GLN A 181 -30.76 -11.78 7.24
CA GLN A 181 -30.60 -11.00 6.00
C GLN A 181 -31.54 -9.79 5.95
N ALA A 182 -32.74 -9.89 6.52
CA ALA A 182 -33.69 -8.79 6.64
C ALA A 182 -33.21 -7.65 7.56
N LYS A 183 -32.18 -7.87 8.39
CA LYS A 183 -31.56 -6.80 9.18
C LYS A 183 -30.84 -5.77 8.32
N THR A 184 -30.26 -6.16 7.18
CA THR A 184 -29.59 -5.23 6.27
C THR A 184 -30.52 -4.13 5.76
N PRO A 185 -31.70 -4.42 5.16
CA PRO A 185 -32.63 -3.38 4.73
C PRO A 185 -33.21 -2.60 5.91
N GLU A 186 -33.46 -3.22 7.07
CA GLU A 186 -33.88 -2.53 8.30
C GLU A 186 -32.88 -1.43 8.70
N PHE A 187 -31.58 -1.77 8.77
CA PHE A 187 -30.53 -0.81 9.11
C PHE A 187 -30.41 0.29 8.06
N LYS A 188 -30.51 -0.04 6.76
CA LYS A 188 -30.51 0.96 5.69
C LYS A 188 -31.66 1.96 5.83
N GLN A 189 -32.85 1.50 6.20
CA GLN A 189 -33.99 2.38 6.45
C GLN A 189 -33.78 3.28 7.67
N ARG A 190 -33.27 2.74 8.77
CA ARG A 190 -32.93 3.51 9.98
C ARG A 190 -31.90 4.62 9.70
N ILE A 191 -30.85 4.29 8.96
CA ILE A 191 -29.81 5.24 8.55
C ILE A 191 -30.37 6.30 7.59
N ALA A 192 -31.22 5.89 6.64
CA ALA A 192 -31.92 6.83 5.77
C ALA A 192 -32.87 7.76 6.55
N GLY A 193 -33.41 7.29 7.68
CA GLY A 193 -34.18 8.08 8.65
C GLY A 193 -33.33 8.99 9.55
N GLY A 194 -32.01 9.03 9.38
CA GLY A 194 -31.10 9.92 10.12
C GLY A 194 -30.42 9.31 11.35
N GLU A 195 -30.57 8.01 11.59
CA GLU A 195 -29.84 7.35 12.67
C GLU A 195 -28.34 7.24 12.35
N ALA A 196 -27.49 7.64 13.30
CA ALA A 196 -26.03 7.59 13.13
C ALA A 196 -25.50 6.15 13.10
N LEU A 197 -24.46 5.90 12.29
CA LEU A 197 -23.80 4.59 12.20
C LEU A 197 -23.35 4.05 13.57
N ASP A 198 -22.81 4.92 14.43
CA ASP A 198 -22.37 4.55 15.79
C ASP A 198 -23.49 3.94 16.65
N LYS A 199 -24.75 4.34 16.42
CA LYS A 199 -25.90 3.78 17.15
C LYS A 199 -26.27 2.40 16.64
N VAL A 200 -26.19 2.19 15.33
CA VAL A 200 -26.47 0.91 14.66
C VAL A 200 -25.32 -0.09 14.82
N LEU A 201 -24.10 0.40 15.10
CA LEU A 201 -22.87 -0.38 15.18
C LEU A 201 -23.00 -1.67 16.01
N PRO A 202 -23.53 -1.67 17.25
CA PRO A 202 -23.58 -2.89 18.05
C PRO A 202 -24.44 -3.99 17.41
N GLU A 203 -25.60 -3.62 16.85
CA GLU A 203 -26.51 -4.53 16.17
C GLU A 203 -25.91 -5.02 14.84
N ALA A 204 -25.33 -4.11 14.04
CA ALA A 204 -24.69 -4.45 12.79
C ALA A 204 -23.48 -5.38 12.98
N PHE A 205 -22.67 -5.17 14.02
CA PHE A 205 -21.53 -6.04 14.34
C PHE A 205 -22.01 -7.41 14.83
N ALA A 206 -23.08 -7.47 15.63
CA ALA A 206 -23.67 -8.74 16.06
C ALA A 206 -24.20 -9.56 14.87
N VAL A 207 -24.91 -8.90 13.94
CA VAL A 207 -25.41 -9.51 12.69
C VAL A 207 -24.26 -10.01 11.81
N CYS A 208 -23.23 -9.17 11.60
CA CYS A 208 -22.08 -9.54 10.77
C CYS A 208 -21.27 -10.69 11.40
N ARG A 209 -21.14 -10.72 12.73
CA ARG A 209 -20.49 -11.84 13.44
C ARG A 209 -21.23 -13.14 13.26
N GLU A 210 -22.55 -13.13 13.44
CA GLU A 210 -23.38 -14.33 13.26
C GLU A 210 -23.36 -14.82 11.82
N ALA A 211 -23.44 -13.90 10.85
CA ALA A 211 -23.30 -14.23 9.44
C ALA A 211 -21.90 -14.80 9.13
N GLY A 212 -20.84 -14.27 9.75
CA GLY A 212 -19.49 -14.84 9.67
C GLY A 212 -19.43 -16.28 10.16
N ARG A 213 -20.10 -16.58 11.28
CA ARG A 213 -20.22 -17.95 11.81
C ARG A 213 -20.94 -18.87 10.84
N ARG A 214 -22.07 -18.45 10.27
CA ARG A 214 -22.89 -19.28 9.36
C ARG A 214 -22.26 -19.49 7.99
N VAL A 215 -21.71 -18.43 7.39
CA VAL A 215 -21.26 -18.43 5.99
C VAL A 215 -19.80 -18.83 5.87
N LEU A 216 -18.95 -18.39 6.80
CA LEU A 216 -17.51 -18.63 6.75
C LEU A 216 -17.04 -19.68 7.76
N GLY A 217 -17.90 -20.11 8.68
CA GLY A 217 -17.50 -20.99 9.80
C GLY A 217 -16.62 -20.28 10.83
N MET A 218 -16.59 -18.93 10.82
CA MET A 218 -15.68 -18.14 11.65
C MET A 218 -16.45 -17.12 12.48
N ARG A 219 -16.44 -17.30 13.80
CA ARG A 219 -17.01 -16.34 14.75
C ARG A 219 -15.94 -15.33 15.16
N HIS A 220 -16.24 -14.04 15.07
CA HIS A 220 -15.32 -13.00 15.52
C HIS A 220 -15.04 -13.09 17.03
N TYR A 221 -13.78 -12.90 17.41
CA TYR A 221 -13.35 -12.72 18.80
C TYR A 221 -13.55 -11.28 19.27
N ASP A 222 -13.59 -11.07 20.59
CA ASP A 222 -13.76 -9.74 21.19
C ASP A 222 -12.68 -8.74 20.73
N VAL A 223 -11.43 -9.21 20.60
CA VAL A 223 -10.32 -8.39 20.09
C VAL A 223 -10.53 -7.99 18.61
N GLN A 224 -11.21 -8.83 17.83
CA GLN A 224 -11.54 -8.54 16.45
C GLN A 224 -12.70 -7.53 16.34
N LEU A 225 -13.67 -7.58 17.26
CA LEU A 225 -14.70 -6.55 17.38
C LEU A 225 -14.07 -5.19 17.73
N ILE A 226 -13.09 -5.17 18.64
CA ILE A 226 -12.31 -3.96 18.94
C ILE A 226 -11.59 -3.46 17.69
N GLY A 227 -10.88 -4.34 16.97
CA GLY A 227 -10.21 -3.99 15.71
C GLY A 227 -11.16 -3.38 14.69
N GLY A 228 -12.35 -3.97 14.51
CA GLY A 228 -13.37 -3.46 13.61
C GLY A 228 -13.88 -2.07 13.99
N MET A 229 -14.08 -1.81 15.29
CA MET A 229 -14.46 -0.49 15.79
C MET A 229 -13.33 0.53 15.63
N VAL A 230 -12.08 0.14 15.86
CA VAL A 230 -10.91 1.02 15.64
C VAL A 230 -10.83 1.44 14.18
N LEU A 231 -11.02 0.51 13.24
CA LEU A 231 -11.07 0.81 11.81
C LEU A 231 -12.24 1.74 11.47
N HIS A 232 -13.44 1.48 12.00
CA HIS A 232 -14.61 2.35 11.78
C HIS A 232 -14.36 3.79 12.25
N LEU A 233 -13.63 3.97 13.36
CA LEU A 233 -13.21 5.28 13.88
C LEU A 233 -12.09 5.97 13.06
N GLY A 234 -11.69 5.41 11.92
CA GLY A 234 -10.64 5.96 11.05
C GLY A 234 -9.23 5.87 11.64
N LYS A 235 -8.97 4.87 12.49
CA LYS A 235 -7.68 4.65 13.14
C LYS A 235 -7.00 3.37 12.64
N ILE A 236 -5.70 3.25 12.93
CA ILE A 236 -4.92 2.06 12.64
C ILE A 236 -5.16 1.01 13.73
N ALA A 237 -5.62 -0.17 13.32
CA ALA A 237 -5.74 -1.34 14.19
C ALA A 237 -4.46 -2.19 14.08
N GLU A 238 -3.53 -2.03 15.03
CA GLU A 238 -2.33 -2.88 15.09
C GLU A 238 -2.69 -4.26 15.65
N MET A 239 -2.63 -5.28 14.80
CA MET A 239 -2.95 -6.66 15.13
C MET A 239 -1.84 -7.57 14.62
N ARG A 240 -1.47 -8.59 15.41
CA ARG A 240 -0.45 -9.55 15.01
C ARG A 240 -0.93 -10.39 13.82
N THR A 241 0.01 -10.87 13.01
CA THR A 241 -0.29 -11.84 11.96
C THR A 241 -0.95 -13.07 12.56
N GLY A 242 -2.04 -13.53 11.96
CA GLY A 242 -2.84 -14.65 12.48
C GLY A 242 -4.05 -14.24 13.33
N GLU A 243 -4.15 -12.99 13.76
CA GLU A 243 -5.32 -12.48 14.50
C GLU A 243 -6.57 -12.27 13.62
N GLY A 244 -6.48 -12.60 12.32
CA GLY A 244 -7.61 -12.55 11.38
C GLY A 244 -7.94 -11.16 10.85
N LYS A 245 -6.93 -10.33 10.50
CA LYS A 245 -7.11 -8.97 9.91
C LYS A 245 -8.17 -8.92 8.80
N THR A 246 -8.15 -9.89 7.88
CA THR A 246 -9.12 -10.00 6.78
C THR A 246 -10.56 -10.17 7.27
N LEU A 247 -10.77 -11.00 8.30
CA LEU A 247 -12.08 -11.19 8.92
C LEU A 247 -12.51 -9.94 9.70
N VAL A 248 -11.58 -9.28 10.39
CA VAL A 248 -11.84 -8.03 11.13
C VAL A 248 -12.39 -6.95 10.21
N ALA A 249 -11.83 -6.81 8.99
CA ALA A 249 -12.26 -5.82 8.02
C ALA A 249 -13.74 -5.97 7.62
N THR A 250 -14.33 -7.16 7.74
CA THR A 250 -15.75 -7.38 7.39
C THR A 250 -16.73 -6.55 8.21
N LEU A 251 -16.42 -6.31 9.50
CA LEU A 251 -17.27 -5.57 10.41
C LEU A 251 -17.43 -4.09 9.99
N PRO A 252 -16.36 -3.29 9.88
CA PRO A 252 -16.46 -1.90 9.44
C PRO A 252 -16.86 -1.78 7.97
N VAL A 253 -16.50 -2.74 7.10
CA VAL A 253 -16.97 -2.71 5.70
C VAL A 253 -18.47 -2.87 5.64
N TYR A 254 -19.04 -3.85 6.37
CA TYR A 254 -20.48 -4.06 6.42
C TYR A 254 -21.19 -2.81 6.96
N LEU A 255 -20.77 -2.30 8.11
CA LEU A 255 -21.38 -1.12 8.74
C LEU A 255 -21.36 0.12 7.83
N ASN A 256 -20.20 0.50 7.30
CA ASN A 256 -20.07 1.70 6.47
C ASN A 256 -20.74 1.52 5.09
N ALA A 257 -20.90 0.29 4.60
CA ALA A 257 -21.62 0.02 3.36
C ALA A 257 -23.14 0.23 3.49
N LEU A 258 -23.69 0.29 4.71
CA LEU A 258 -25.13 0.52 4.94
C LEU A 258 -25.58 1.92 4.51
N GLU A 259 -24.71 2.93 4.54
CA GLU A 259 -25.03 4.26 3.97
C GLU A 259 -25.14 4.25 2.44
N GLY A 260 -24.65 3.20 1.79
CA GLY A 260 -24.64 3.06 0.35
C GLY A 260 -23.66 3.96 -0.40
N LYS A 261 -22.95 4.87 0.27
CA LYS A 261 -21.97 5.76 -0.38
C LYS A 261 -20.74 5.01 -0.92
N GLY A 262 -20.43 3.88 -0.30
CA GLY A 262 -19.48 2.88 -0.78
C GLY A 262 -18.25 2.73 0.13
N VAL A 263 -17.57 1.59 -0.01
CA VAL A 263 -16.39 1.21 0.79
C VAL A 263 -15.33 0.57 -0.11
N HIS A 264 -14.10 1.07 -0.01
CA HIS A 264 -12.93 0.53 -0.67
C HIS A 264 -12.06 -0.26 0.29
N VAL A 265 -11.65 -1.47 -0.07
CA VAL A 265 -10.64 -2.23 0.68
C VAL A 265 -9.39 -2.29 -0.17
N VAL A 266 -8.35 -1.60 0.27
CA VAL A 266 -7.11 -1.43 -0.48
C VAL A 266 -6.09 -2.46 -0.04
N THR A 267 -5.53 -3.22 -0.98
CA THR A 267 -4.52 -4.25 -0.70
C THR A 267 -3.23 -4.00 -1.50
N VAL A 268 -2.13 -4.56 -0.99
CA VAL A 268 -0.78 -4.44 -1.56
C VAL A 268 -0.69 -5.00 -2.98
N ASN A 269 -1.48 -6.02 -3.32
CA ASN A 269 -1.47 -6.59 -4.66
C ASN A 269 -2.84 -7.12 -5.10
N ASP A 270 -2.94 -7.33 -6.41
CA ASP A 270 -4.13 -7.84 -7.11
C ASP A 270 -4.54 -9.27 -6.68
N TYR A 271 -3.59 -10.11 -6.26
CA TYR A 271 -3.90 -11.48 -5.82
C TYR A 271 -4.67 -11.45 -4.50
N LEU A 272 -4.19 -10.69 -3.52
CA LEU A 272 -4.84 -10.50 -2.23
C LEU A 272 -6.23 -9.86 -2.42
N ALA A 273 -6.34 -8.82 -3.25
CA ALA A 273 -7.63 -8.21 -3.58
C ALA A 273 -8.64 -9.24 -4.10
N ARG A 274 -8.23 -10.09 -5.06
CA ARG A 274 -9.11 -11.12 -5.64
C ARG A 274 -9.47 -12.20 -4.63
N ARG A 275 -8.49 -12.69 -3.87
CA ARG A 275 -8.71 -13.72 -2.85
C ARG A 275 -9.70 -13.22 -1.80
N ASP A 276 -9.47 -12.03 -1.26
CA ASP A 276 -10.27 -11.47 -0.18
C ASP A 276 -11.66 -11.08 -0.68
N ALA A 277 -11.78 -10.56 -1.91
CA ALA A 277 -13.06 -10.34 -2.56
C ALA A 277 -13.84 -11.64 -2.77
N ALA A 278 -13.19 -12.74 -3.15
CA ALA A 278 -13.85 -14.03 -3.34
C ALA A 278 -14.26 -14.68 -2.02
N GLN A 279 -13.43 -14.57 -0.98
CA GLN A 279 -13.70 -15.16 0.33
C GLN A 279 -14.72 -14.34 1.13
N MET A 280 -14.44 -13.06 1.39
CA MET A 280 -15.32 -12.19 2.17
C MET A 280 -16.55 -11.79 1.35
N GLY A 281 -16.48 -11.83 0.02
CA GLY A 281 -17.64 -11.62 -0.86
C GLY A 281 -18.79 -12.57 -0.59
N LYS A 282 -18.52 -13.81 -0.17
CA LYS A 282 -19.58 -14.76 0.23
C LYS A 282 -20.44 -14.20 1.36
N LEU A 283 -19.79 -13.66 2.40
CA LEU A 283 -20.44 -13.05 3.54
C LEU A 283 -21.25 -11.81 3.13
N TYR A 284 -20.63 -10.88 2.39
CA TYR A 284 -21.29 -9.65 1.98
C TYR A 284 -22.48 -9.89 1.05
N ASN A 285 -22.34 -10.78 0.07
CA ASN A 285 -23.42 -11.14 -0.84
C ASN A 285 -24.58 -11.81 -0.09
N TRP A 286 -24.26 -12.68 0.88
CA TRP A 286 -25.26 -13.30 1.74
C TRP A 286 -26.02 -12.26 2.58
N LEU A 287 -25.33 -11.22 3.09
CA LEU A 287 -25.95 -10.09 3.78
C LEU A 287 -26.67 -9.08 2.83
N GLY A 288 -26.74 -9.36 1.53
CA GLY A 288 -27.43 -8.48 0.57
C GLY A 288 -26.62 -7.24 0.14
N LEU A 289 -25.29 -7.28 0.25
CA LEU A 289 -24.38 -6.27 -0.29
C LEU A 289 -23.74 -6.75 -1.59
N SER A 290 -23.36 -5.81 -2.46
CA SER A 290 -22.68 -6.12 -3.73
C SER A 290 -21.18 -5.89 -3.62
N VAL A 291 -20.38 -6.89 -4.01
CA VAL A 291 -18.90 -6.81 -4.01
C VAL A 291 -18.34 -6.92 -5.41
N VAL A 292 -17.39 -6.05 -5.76
CA VAL A 292 -16.60 -6.19 -7.00
C VAL A 292 -15.11 -6.02 -6.74
N CYS A 293 -14.32 -6.94 -7.28
CA CYS A 293 -12.88 -6.75 -7.41
C CYS A 293 -12.60 -6.03 -8.73
N THR A 294 -12.05 -4.82 -8.68
CA THR A 294 -11.54 -4.12 -9.88
C THR A 294 -10.43 -4.93 -10.53
N ARG A 295 -10.63 -5.33 -11.79
CA ARG A 295 -9.64 -6.07 -12.59
C ARG A 295 -8.72 -5.12 -13.34
N ALA A 296 -7.53 -5.63 -13.66
CA ALA A 296 -6.47 -4.91 -14.37
C ALA A 296 -6.79 -4.41 -15.77
N CYS A 297 -7.85 -4.95 -16.37
CA CYS A 297 -8.24 -4.63 -17.72
C CYS A 297 -9.76 -4.80 -17.78
N ARG A 298 -10.46 -3.69 -17.59
CA ARG A 298 -11.76 -3.47 -18.23
C ARG A 298 -11.47 -2.47 -19.34
N THR A 299 -11.67 -2.89 -20.58
CA THR A 299 -11.74 -1.99 -21.72
C THR A 299 -12.88 -1.00 -21.49
N ALA A 300 -12.71 0.24 -21.98
CA ALA A 300 -13.63 1.37 -21.84
C ALA A 300 -15.09 1.06 -22.24
N THR A 301 -15.31 -0.05 -22.97
CA THR A 301 -16.60 -0.54 -23.44
C THR A 301 -17.54 -1.09 -22.34
N SER A 302 -17.09 -1.27 -21.11
CA SER A 302 -17.97 -1.69 -20.01
C SER A 302 -18.39 -0.50 -19.15
N ALA A 303 -19.34 0.29 -19.66
CA ALA A 303 -19.91 1.51 -19.08
C ALA A 303 -20.78 1.26 -17.82
N LYS A 304 -20.29 0.49 -16.84
CA LYS A 304 -20.96 0.34 -15.54
C LYS A 304 -20.07 0.89 -14.43
N PRO A 305 -20.56 1.90 -13.67
CA PRO A 305 -19.81 2.49 -12.56
C PRO A 305 -19.51 1.44 -11.50
N MET A 306 -18.40 1.64 -10.77
CA MET A 306 -17.96 0.75 -9.70
C MET A 306 -19.06 0.55 -8.65
N PRO A 307 -19.35 -0.69 -8.18
CA PRO A 307 -20.40 -0.93 -7.20
C PRO A 307 -19.96 -0.54 -5.79
N ARG A 308 -20.91 -0.61 -4.84
CA ARG A 308 -20.79 0.05 -3.54
C ARG A 308 -19.69 -0.53 -2.65
N THR A 309 -19.37 -1.82 -2.73
CA THR A 309 -18.25 -2.40 -1.99
C THR A 309 -17.25 -2.98 -2.97
N SER A 310 -15.98 -2.59 -2.86
CA SER A 310 -14.98 -3.08 -3.82
C SER A 310 -13.57 -3.16 -3.22
N PRO A 311 -13.03 -4.38 -3.06
CA PRO A 311 -11.60 -4.57 -2.85
C PRO A 311 -10.82 -4.20 -4.12
N THR A 312 -9.82 -3.32 -3.98
CA THR A 312 -9.08 -2.73 -5.08
C THR A 312 -7.61 -2.59 -4.73
N HIS A 313 -6.72 -2.97 -5.63
CA HIS A 313 -5.29 -2.70 -5.46
C HIS A 313 -5.00 -1.19 -5.52
N GLN A 314 -4.13 -0.67 -4.64
CA GLN A 314 -3.83 0.76 -4.48
C GLN A 314 -3.54 1.48 -5.79
N GLN A 315 -2.62 0.96 -6.60
CA GLN A 315 -2.22 1.62 -7.85
C GLN A 315 -3.41 1.77 -8.80
N ARG A 316 -4.33 0.80 -8.83
CA ARG A 316 -5.54 0.87 -9.67
C ARG A 316 -6.48 1.94 -9.18
N PHE A 317 -6.71 1.98 -7.87
CA PHE A 317 -7.54 3.02 -7.26
C PHE A 317 -7.02 4.41 -7.61
N GLY A 318 -5.72 4.64 -7.49
CA GLY A 318 -5.14 5.93 -7.85
C GLY A 318 -5.19 6.24 -9.35
N PHE A 319 -4.92 5.27 -10.23
CA PHE A 319 -5.02 5.50 -11.68
C PHE A 319 -6.45 5.73 -12.17
N ASP A 320 -7.44 5.04 -11.60
CA ASP A 320 -8.85 5.28 -11.94
C ASP A 320 -9.27 6.69 -11.51
N TYR A 321 -8.80 7.15 -10.34
CA TYR A 321 -9.01 8.55 -9.91
C TYR A 321 -8.37 9.54 -10.88
N LEU A 322 -7.13 9.30 -11.32
CA LEU A 322 -6.46 10.17 -12.30
C LEU A 322 -7.21 10.19 -13.64
N ARG A 323 -7.66 9.03 -14.14
CA ARG A 323 -8.45 8.94 -15.39
C ARG A 323 -9.79 9.66 -15.30
N ASP A 324 -10.49 9.55 -14.18
CA ASP A 324 -11.76 10.23 -13.96
C ASP A 324 -11.64 11.77 -13.98
N ASN A 325 -10.46 12.29 -13.63
CA ASN A 325 -10.15 13.71 -13.69
C ASN A 325 -9.70 14.18 -15.08
N MET A 326 -9.42 13.26 -16.01
CA MET A 326 -9.17 13.55 -17.43
C MET A 326 -10.39 13.23 -18.31
N ALA A 327 -11.48 12.71 -17.73
CA ALA A 327 -12.71 12.39 -18.45
C ALA A 327 -13.40 13.64 -19.00
N LEU A 328 -13.78 13.62 -20.28
CA LEU A 328 -14.45 14.73 -20.95
C LEU A 328 -15.89 14.95 -20.45
N SER A 329 -16.55 13.89 -19.99
CA SER A 329 -17.90 13.98 -19.45
C SER A 329 -18.01 13.30 -18.08
N LYS A 330 -19.04 13.69 -17.31
CA LYS A 330 -19.35 13.03 -16.03
C LYS A 330 -19.76 11.56 -16.20
N ALA A 331 -20.31 11.20 -17.37
CA ALA A 331 -20.77 9.84 -17.64
C ALA A 331 -19.58 8.87 -17.86
N ASP A 332 -18.42 9.40 -18.24
CA ASP A 332 -17.21 8.61 -18.49
C ASP A 332 -16.40 8.32 -17.21
N ARG A 333 -16.81 8.89 -16.06
CA ARG A 333 -16.17 8.64 -14.77
C ARG A 333 -16.50 7.25 -14.23
N TYR A 334 -15.48 6.55 -13.77
CA TYR A 334 -15.56 5.18 -13.28
C TYR A 334 -15.82 5.09 -11.77
N GLN A 335 -15.10 5.89 -10.98
CA GLN A 335 -15.23 5.94 -9.53
C GLN A 335 -16.48 6.69 -9.11
N ARG A 336 -16.94 6.35 -7.91
CA ARG A 336 -17.94 7.14 -7.17
C ARG A 336 -17.22 8.04 -6.17
N GLY A 337 -17.98 8.72 -5.32
CA GLY A 337 -17.40 9.53 -4.23
C GLY A 337 -16.46 8.71 -3.33
N LEU A 338 -15.39 9.36 -2.88
CA LEU A 338 -14.39 8.79 -1.98
C LEU A 338 -14.92 8.81 -0.54
N HIS A 339 -15.69 7.78 -0.16
CA HIS A 339 -16.41 7.78 1.12
C HIS A 339 -15.61 7.19 2.28
N TYR A 340 -15.20 5.91 2.16
CA TYR A 340 -14.48 5.21 3.20
C TYR A 340 -13.54 4.17 2.58
N ALA A 341 -12.31 4.10 3.11
CA ALA A 341 -11.30 3.17 2.66
C ALA A 341 -10.62 2.48 3.85
N ILE A 342 -10.47 1.16 3.76
CA ILE A 342 -9.63 0.37 4.68
C ILE A 342 -8.39 -0.04 3.90
N VAL A 343 -7.22 0.32 4.40
CA VAL A 343 -5.93 -0.02 3.80
C VAL A 343 -5.34 -1.19 4.57
N ASP A 344 -5.21 -2.35 3.91
CA ASP A 344 -4.51 -3.50 4.44
C ASP A 344 -2.99 -3.35 4.21
N GLU A 345 -2.19 -3.74 5.20
CA GLU A 345 -0.74 -3.49 5.25
C GLU A 345 -0.39 -2.00 4.98
N VAL A 346 -0.92 -1.14 5.86
CA VAL A 346 -0.82 0.32 5.77
C VAL A 346 0.61 0.85 5.73
N ASP A 347 1.57 0.15 6.34
CA ASP A 347 2.98 0.47 6.31
C ASP A 347 3.55 0.31 4.90
N SER A 348 3.26 -0.81 4.25
CA SER A 348 3.71 -1.08 2.87
C SER A 348 3.12 -0.04 1.90
N ILE A 349 1.85 0.31 2.07
CA ILE A 349 1.12 1.17 1.13
C ILE A 349 1.38 2.66 1.37
N LEU A 350 1.19 3.15 2.60
CA LEU A 350 1.24 4.58 2.91
C LEU A 350 2.64 5.07 3.27
N ILE A 351 3.61 4.17 3.50
CA ILE A 351 5.00 4.53 3.78
C ILE A 351 5.91 4.11 2.62
N ASP A 352 5.97 2.82 2.30
CA ASP A 352 6.95 2.31 1.34
C ASP A 352 6.59 2.66 -0.12
N GLU A 353 5.34 2.41 -0.53
CA GLU A 353 4.86 2.70 -1.90
C GLU A 353 4.60 4.19 -2.14
N ALA A 354 4.31 4.96 -1.09
CA ALA A 354 4.05 6.40 -1.18
C ALA A 354 5.25 7.23 -1.69
N ARG A 355 6.44 6.62 -1.79
CA ARG A 355 7.65 7.27 -2.32
C ARG A 355 7.60 7.51 -3.83
N THR A 356 6.78 6.76 -4.57
CA THR A 356 6.70 6.85 -6.03
C THR A 356 5.32 7.39 -6.43
N PRO A 357 5.25 8.54 -7.14
CA PRO A 357 3.96 9.07 -7.58
C PRO A 357 3.34 8.20 -8.69
N LEU A 358 2.02 8.26 -8.81
CA LEU A 358 1.30 7.68 -9.94
C LEU A 358 1.29 8.68 -11.10
N ILE A 359 1.82 8.28 -12.26
CA ILE A 359 1.98 9.15 -13.43
C ILE A 359 1.24 8.53 -14.62
N ILE A 360 0.41 9.34 -15.28
CA ILE A 360 -0.10 9.03 -16.62
C ILE A 360 0.69 9.89 -17.59
N SER A 361 1.44 9.24 -18.49
CA SER A 361 2.13 9.91 -19.60
C SER A 361 1.43 9.56 -20.91
N GLY A 362 1.37 10.54 -21.80
CA GLY A 362 0.93 10.40 -23.18
C GLY A 362 1.97 11.03 -24.11
N PRO A 363 1.94 10.71 -25.42
CA PRO A 363 2.68 11.47 -26.40
C PRO A 363 2.23 12.94 -26.34
N ALA A 364 3.15 13.87 -26.60
CA ALA A 364 2.76 15.25 -26.86
C ALA A 364 2.10 15.30 -28.25
N ASP A 365 0.91 15.90 -28.33
CA ASP A 365 0.22 16.13 -29.62
C ASP A 365 0.86 17.25 -30.44
N ASP A 366 1.85 17.94 -29.88
CA ASP A 366 2.56 19.03 -30.57
C ASP A 366 3.40 18.47 -31.72
N SER A 367 3.03 18.85 -32.95
CA SER A 367 3.87 18.58 -34.11
C SER A 367 5.15 19.43 -34.01
N PRO A 368 6.35 18.83 -33.89
CA PRO A 368 7.60 19.60 -33.92
C PRO A 368 7.79 20.32 -35.26
N GLU A 369 7.08 19.88 -36.31
CA GLU A 369 7.05 20.52 -37.62
C GLU A 369 6.59 21.97 -37.57
N LEU A 370 5.57 22.31 -36.77
CA LEU A 370 5.08 23.69 -36.66
C LEU A 370 6.20 24.62 -36.17
N TYR A 371 6.89 24.24 -35.10
CA TYR A 371 8.01 25.00 -34.55
C TYR A 371 9.16 25.14 -35.56
N ILE A 372 9.47 24.07 -36.31
CA ILE A 372 10.52 24.09 -37.35
C ILE A 372 10.13 25.06 -38.48
N ARG A 373 8.88 25.06 -38.92
CA ARG A 373 8.40 25.95 -39.99
C ARG A 373 8.40 27.42 -39.54
N VAL A 374 7.89 27.71 -38.34
CA VAL A 374 7.92 29.08 -37.77
C VAL A 374 9.36 29.57 -37.60
N THR A 375 10.29 28.73 -37.14
CA THR A 375 11.71 29.11 -36.98
C THR A 375 12.36 29.53 -38.31
N ARG A 376 11.89 29.02 -39.46
CA ARG A 376 12.39 29.43 -40.78
C ARG A 376 11.84 30.77 -41.24
N VAL A 377 10.70 31.19 -40.71
CA VAL A 377 10.05 32.47 -41.03
C VAL A 377 10.69 33.63 -40.27
N VAL A 378 10.99 33.43 -38.97
CA VAL A 378 11.50 34.48 -38.07
C VAL A 378 12.70 35.27 -38.61
N PRO A 379 13.73 34.68 -39.27
CA PRO A 379 14.87 35.43 -39.80
C PRO A 379 14.53 36.41 -40.93
N ASN A 380 13.36 36.28 -41.56
CA ASN A 380 12.92 37.19 -42.61
C ASN A 380 12.28 38.46 -42.05
N LEU A 381 12.03 38.52 -40.73
CA LEU A 381 11.55 39.72 -40.05
C LEU A 381 12.71 40.67 -39.74
N VAL A 382 12.46 41.96 -39.97
CA VAL A 382 13.44 43.04 -39.79
C VAL A 382 13.28 43.68 -38.41
N LYS A 383 14.37 43.78 -37.66
CA LYS A 383 14.37 44.45 -36.36
C LYS A 383 14.34 45.97 -36.54
N GLN A 384 13.48 46.66 -35.81
CA GLN A 384 13.46 48.11 -35.65
C GLN A 384 14.53 48.57 -34.65
N GLU A 385 15.21 49.67 -34.97
CA GLU A 385 16.20 50.31 -34.08
C GLU A 385 15.53 51.14 -32.96
N VAL A 386 14.30 51.61 -33.18
CA VAL A 386 13.49 52.39 -32.23
C VAL A 386 12.02 51.96 -32.32
N GLU A 387 11.23 52.21 -31.28
CA GLU A 387 9.83 51.74 -31.12
C GLU A 387 8.88 52.14 -32.28
N ASP A 388 9.03 53.35 -32.83
CA ASP A 388 8.24 53.84 -33.98
C ASP A 388 9.07 53.86 -35.28
N GLY A 389 10.03 52.93 -35.42
CA GLY A 389 10.95 52.85 -36.55
C GLY A 389 10.41 52.06 -37.75
N GLU A 390 11.14 52.11 -38.87
CA GLU A 390 10.91 51.18 -39.98
C GLU A 390 11.40 49.77 -39.60
N GLY A 391 10.58 48.76 -39.87
CA GLY A 391 10.86 47.35 -39.57
C GLY A 391 9.66 46.62 -38.95
N ASP A 392 9.84 45.33 -38.69
CA ASP A 392 8.76 44.41 -38.31
C ASP A 392 8.62 44.24 -36.80
N PHE A 393 9.70 44.38 -36.02
CA PHE A 393 9.63 44.19 -34.57
C PHE A 393 10.68 44.98 -33.80
N TRP A 394 10.39 45.38 -32.56
CA TRP A 394 11.37 45.93 -31.62
C TRP A 394 11.46 45.09 -30.34
N VAL A 395 12.54 45.29 -29.59
CA VAL A 395 12.86 44.49 -28.39
C VAL A 395 12.93 45.41 -27.19
N ASP A 396 12.05 45.18 -26.20
CA ASP A 396 12.21 45.74 -24.87
C ASP A 396 13.10 44.80 -24.04
N GLU A 397 14.40 45.12 -23.99
CA GLU A 397 15.38 44.34 -23.23
C GLU A 397 15.13 44.39 -21.71
N LYS A 398 14.53 45.48 -21.22
CA LYS A 398 14.23 45.66 -19.79
C LYS A 398 13.04 44.78 -19.39
N GLY A 399 12.02 44.72 -20.23
CA GLY A 399 10.86 43.85 -20.08
C GLY A 399 11.09 42.39 -20.51
N LYS A 400 12.15 42.11 -21.28
CA LYS A 400 12.40 40.84 -21.98
C LYS A 400 11.23 40.46 -22.89
N GLN A 401 10.71 41.44 -23.62
CA GLN A 401 9.59 41.29 -24.54
C GLN A 401 9.99 41.68 -25.96
N VAL A 402 9.33 41.06 -26.93
CA VAL A 402 9.44 41.40 -28.35
C VAL A 402 8.06 41.81 -28.82
N HIS A 403 7.98 42.97 -29.47
CA HIS A 403 6.73 43.52 -29.96
C HIS A 403 6.78 43.60 -31.48
N LEU A 404 5.73 43.12 -32.15
CA LEU A 404 5.56 43.31 -33.59
C LEU A 404 4.94 44.68 -33.86
N SER A 405 5.42 45.36 -34.89
CA SER A 405 4.77 46.58 -35.40
C SER A 405 3.55 46.23 -36.24
N GLU A 406 2.68 47.20 -36.53
CA GLU A 406 1.53 46.97 -37.42
C GLU A 406 1.99 46.43 -38.79
N ALA A 407 3.03 47.04 -39.37
CA ALA A 407 3.65 46.56 -40.61
C ALA A 407 4.27 45.16 -40.46
N GLY A 408 4.90 44.87 -39.31
CA GLY A 408 5.49 43.58 -39.02
C GLY A 408 4.48 42.46 -38.81
N MET A 409 3.28 42.79 -38.31
CA MET A 409 2.18 41.83 -38.20
C MET A 409 1.67 41.44 -39.60
N GLU A 410 1.47 42.41 -40.50
CA GLU A 410 1.07 42.15 -41.90
C GLU A 410 2.14 41.34 -42.64
N HIS A 411 3.42 41.71 -42.48
CA HIS A 411 4.54 40.99 -43.09
C HIS A 411 4.67 39.56 -42.54
N ALA A 412 4.54 39.38 -41.22
CA ALA A 412 4.55 38.05 -40.60
C ALA A 412 3.38 37.19 -41.10
N GLU A 413 2.18 37.76 -41.28
CA GLU A 413 1.02 37.05 -41.84
C GLU A 413 1.32 36.50 -43.22
N GLN A 414 1.86 37.35 -44.11
CA GLN A 414 2.23 36.95 -45.46
C GLN A 414 3.26 35.83 -45.45
N LEU A 415 4.30 35.95 -44.63
CA LEU A 415 5.34 34.91 -44.51
C LEU A 415 4.80 33.59 -43.97
N LEU A 416 3.82 33.62 -43.06
CA LEU A 416 3.17 32.44 -42.51
C LEU A 416 2.23 31.77 -43.53
N VAL A 417 1.54 32.55 -44.36
CA VAL A 417 0.73 32.05 -45.49
C VAL A 417 1.62 31.43 -46.57
N ASP A 418 2.72 32.10 -46.95
CA ASP A 418 3.68 31.61 -47.93
C ASP A 418 4.36 30.29 -47.47
N ALA A 419 4.59 30.16 -46.16
CA ALA A 419 5.10 28.94 -45.54
C ALA A 419 4.05 27.82 -45.40
N GLY A 420 2.80 28.06 -45.80
CA GLY A 420 1.69 27.13 -45.67
C GLY A 420 1.36 26.77 -44.21
N ILE A 421 1.61 27.70 -43.28
CA ILE A 421 1.32 27.56 -41.85
C ILE A 421 -0.09 28.10 -41.56
N LEU A 422 -0.46 29.22 -42.19
CA LEU A 422 -1.81 29.78 -42.15
C LEU A 422 -2.53 29.54 -43.48
N ASN A 423 -3.81 29.19 -43.42
CA ASN A 423 -4.67 29.10 -44.59
C ASN A 423 -5.27 30.47 -44.91
N ALA A 424 -4.99 30.98 -46.11
CA ALA A 424 -5.41 32.31 -46.58
C ALA A 424 -6.94 32.56 -46.56
N GLU A 425 -7.76 31.50 -46.47
CA GLU A 425 -9.23 31.60 -46.53
C GLU A 425 -9.93 31.44 -45.18
N THR A 426 -9.27 30.97 -44.10
CA THR A 426 -9.96 30.61 -42.85
C THR A 426 -9.26 31.04 -41.54
N GLU A 427 -7.98 31.41 -41.56
CA GLU A 427 -7.19 31.64 -40.34
C GLU A 427 -6.26 32.85 -40.50
N GLY A 428 -6.82 34.06 -40.47
CA GLY A 428 -6.01 35.28 -40.31
C GLY A 428 -5.52 35.43 -38.87
N LEU A 429 -4.46 36.21 -38.64
CA LEU A 429 -3.93 36.48 -37.28
C LEU A 429 -4.97 37.09 -36.33
N TYR A 430 -6.03 37.70 -36.89
CA TYR A 430 -7.15 38.32 -36.19
C TYR A 430 -8.45 37.49 -36.21
N ALA A 431 -8.42 36.25 -36.71
CA ALA A 431 -9.60 35.39 -36.73
C ALA A 431 -9.97 34.97 -35.28
N PRO A 432 -11.24 35.10 -34.86
CA PRO A 432 -11.65 34.59 -33.56
C PRO A 432 -11.51 33.06 -33.53
N GLN A 433 -10.74 32.54 -32.57
CA GLN A 433 -10.65 31.10 -32.32
C GLN A 433 -12.03 30.58 -31.91
N THR A 434 -12.65 29.75 -32.74
CA THR A 434 -13.91 29.03 -32.41
C THR A 434 -13.65 27.76 -31.62
#